data_AF-A0A0S8B7N4-F1
#
_entry.id   AF-A0A0S8B7N4-F1
#
_cell.length_a   1.000
_cell.length_b   1.000
_cell.length_c   1.000
_cell.angle_alpha   90.00
_cell.angle_beta   90.00
_cell.angle_gamma   90.00
#
_symmetry.space_group_name_H-M   'P 1'
#
loop_
_entity.id
_entity.type
_entity.pdbx_description
1 polymer ?
#
loop_
_entity_poly.entity_id
_entity_poly.type
_entity_poly.pdbx_seq_one_letter_code
_entity_poly.pdbx_strand_id
1 'polypeptide(L)'
;MPAAEPIQPQAHRVDFPNGETVIAQPVTAGEIPEPAGALRLAVVLDRSRSMNEQAGEVQAALAQLAGLTEGGSEVDVYLTASEFRGEEPAVVKLAEVDTENIVYFGGQNAAELLVQFDALNQGTAYDAIFVLTDGSGYELDDEGLQVPVPEAPVWMVHLGGDYPLGYDDATLEAIQASGGGVAGSVDEAMARFLIGFEASLDPTTTRDLVDGTLWQTMATADVESEADIQLVTHSPDDDFAALAARRIILAEMGRQAANLAELETLDQLHAMAIEQGIVTPFSSMIVLVEARQERLLERLENRDDRFEREYEDVGETAQLPAMSVTGVPEPEEWLLIGLAAGMLVWYLYNRRNQRATGHASR
;
A
#
# COMPACT_ATOMS: atom_id res chain seq x y z
N MET A 1 -24.62 9.31 -27.25
CA MET A 1 -25.86 10.07 -26.94
C MET A 1 -25.49 11.05 -25.84
N PRO A 2 -25.79 12.35 -25.93
CA PRO A 2 -25.55 13.25 -24.81
C PRO A 2 -26.53 12.90 -23.68
N ALA A 3 -26.04 12.78 -22.45
CA ALA A 3 -26.89 12.59 -21.27
C ALA A 3 -27.77 13.83 -21.13
N ALA A 4 -29.08 13.65 -21.33
CA ALA A 4 -30.07 14.68 -21.15
C ALA A 4 -30.54 14.63 -19.70
N GLU A 5 -30.36 15.76 -19.02
CA GLU A 5 -30.70 16.05 -17.61
C GLU A 5 -29.63 15.68 -16.57
N PRO A 6 -29.29 16.63 -15.66
CA PRO A 6 -28.40 16.36 -14.54
C PRO A 6 -29.08 15.36 -13.60
N ILE A 7 -28.41 14.24 -13.33
CA ILE A 7 -28.86 13.26 -12.35
C ILE A 7 -28.86 13.96 -10.98
N GLN A 8 -30.03 14.07 -10.36
CA GLN A 8 -30.10 14.50 -8.98
C GLN A 8 -29.51 13.40 -8.11
N PRO A 9 -28.54 13.71 -7.24
CA PRO A 9 -27.93 12.71 -6.40
C PRO A 9 -28.97 12.18 -5.40
N GLN A 10 -29.11 10.86 -5.32
CA GLN A 10 -30.11 10.16 -4.49
C GLN A 10 -29.40 9.35 -3.41
N ALA A 11 -30.08 9.11 -2.30
CA ALA A 11 -29.59 8.21 -1.27
C ALA A 11 -29.93 6.76 -1.63
N HIS A 12 -29.00 5.84 -1.40
CA HIS A 12 -29.11 4.43 -1.73
C HIS A 12 -29.01 3.58 -0.47
N ARG A 13 -29.72 2.44 -0.44
CA ARG A 13 -29.71 1.50 0.68
C ARG A 13 -29.65 0.05 0.20
N VAL A 14 -28.86 -0.78 0.88
CA VAL A 14 -28.85 -2.25 0.72
C VAL A 14 -28.91 -2.92 2.07
N ASP A 15 -29.83 -3.87 2.23
CA ASP A 15 -29.94 -4.70 3.44
C ASP A 15 -29.40 -6.09 3.13
N PHE A 16 -28.33 -6.49 3.80
CA PHE A 16 -27.68 -7.78 3.56
C PHE A 16 -28.25 -8.89 4.45
N PRO A 17 -28.21 -10.16 3.99
CA PRO A 17 -28.70 -11.30 4.77
C PRO A 17 -27.99 -11.53 6.11
N ASN A 18 -26.77 -10.99 6.27
CA ASN A 18 -26.00 -11.06 7.52
C ASN A 18 -26.55 -10.13 8.61
N GLY A 19 -27.59 -9.33 8.31
CA GLY A 19 -28.21 -8.42 9.27
C GLY A 19 -27.56 -7.04 9.33
N GLU A 20 -26.68 -6.71 8.39
CA GLU A 20 -26.14 -5.36 8.21
C GLU A 20 -26.83 -4.61 7.07
N THR A 21 -26.88 -3.29 7.20
CA THR A 21 -27.40 -2.38 6.19
C THR A 21 -26.32 -1.37 5.83
N VAL A 22 -26.25 -1.04 4.54
CA VAL A 22 -25.42 0.05 4.03
C VAL A 22 -26.31 1.14 3.47
N ILE A 23 -26.05 2.37 3.88
CA ILE A 23 -26.67 3.58 3.33
C ILE A 23 -25.59 4.43 2.68
N ALA A 24 -25.83 4.90 1.46
CA ALA A 24 -24.98 5.84 0.76
C ALA A 24 -25.77 7.11 0.47
N GLN A 25 -25.37 8.22 1.07
CA GLN A 25 -26.05 9.50 0.99
C GLN A 25 -25.11 10.57 0.40
N PRO A 26 -25.54 11.34 -0.61
CA PRO A 26 -24.82 12.53 -1.05
C PRO A 26 -24.71 13.56 0.07
N VAL A 27 -23.51 14.08 0.30
CA VAL A 27 -23.21 15.03 1.37
C VAL A 27 -23.23 16.45 0.85
N THR A 28 -23.78 17.37 1.63
CA THR A 28 -23.62 18.81 1.37
C THR A 28 -22.45 19.37 2.17
N ALA A 29 -21.71 20.34 1.63
CA ALA A 29 -20.44 20.82 2.18
C ALA A 29 -20.47 21.34 3.64
N GLY A 30 -21.67 21.54 4.24
CA GLY A 30 -21.83 21.93 5.64
C GLY A 30 -22.02 20.77 6.62
N GLU A 31 -21.98 19.53 6.14
CA GLU A 31 -22.23 18.31 6.94
C GLU A 31 -20.93 17.61 7.40
N ILE A 32 -19.76 18.15 7.04
CA ILE A 32 -18.47 17.66 7.54
C ILE A 32 -18.25 18.23 8.95
N PRO A 33 -18.07 17.38 9.98
CA PRO A 33 -17.89 17.86 11.35
C PRO A 33 -16.56 18.59 11.51
N GLU A 34 -16.54 19.60 12.38
CA GLU A 34 -15.30 20.18 12.88
C GLU A 34 -14.72 19.30 14.02
N PRO A 35 -13.40 19.29 14.22
CA PRO A 35 -12.80 18.55 15.32
C PRO A 35 -13.35 19.04 16.68
N ALA A 36 -13.96 18.14 17.44
CA ALA A 36 -14.61 18.45 18.72
C ALA A 36 -13.61 18.83 19.86
N GLY A 37 -12.31 18.74 19.60
CA GLY A 37 -11.24 19.04 20.55
C GLY A 37 -9.86 19.10 19.89
N ALA A 38 -8.83 19.27 20.73
CA ALA A 38 -7.45 19.21 20.28
C ALA A 38 -7.10 17.79 19.82
N LEU A 39 -6.63 17.67 18.59
CA LEU A 39 -6.16 16.43 18.01
C LEU A 39 -4.65 16.32 18.17
N ARG A 40 -4.14 15.10 18.21
CA ARG A 40 -2.72 14.80 18.06
C ARG A 40 -2.51 14.05 16.76
N LEU A 41 -1.82 14.69 15.83
CA LEU A 41 -1.65 14.19 14.46
C LEU A 41 -0.19 13.91 14.16
N ALA A 42 0.06 12.83 13.42
CA ALA A 42 1.35 12.56 12.81
C ALA A 42 1.30 12.89 11.32
N VAL A 43 2.37 13.49 10.80
CA VAL A 43 2.57 13.72 9.37
C VAL A 43 3.85 13.03 8.95
N VAL A 44 3.75 11.98 8.15
CA VAL A 44 4.91 11.34 7.53
C VAL A 44 5.14 12.00 6.19
N LEU A 45 6.25 12.72 6.05
CA LEU A 45 6.57 13.45 4.84
C LEU A 45 7.53 12.63 3.99
N ASP A 46 7.07 12.16 2.83
CA ASP A 46 7.96 11.63 1.80
C ASP A 46 8.89 12.74 1.29
N ARG A 47 10.20 12.49 1.39
CA ARG A 47 11.25 13.39 0.90
C ARG A 47 12.04 12.76 -0.25
N SER A 48 11.44 11.82 -0.98
CA SER A 48 11.96 11.26 -2.22
C SER A 48 12.16 12.35 -3.29
N ARG A 49 12.93 12.05 -4.33
CA ARG A 49 13.25 13.01 -5.39
C ARG A 49 12.01 13.45 -6.19
N SER A 50 11.05 12.56 -6.41
CA SER A 50 9.84 12.80 -7.20
C SER A 50 8.91 13.83 -6.55
N MET A 51 8.87 13.84 -5.21
CA MET A 51 8.17 14.85 -4.41
C MET A 51 8.64 16.29 -4.65
N ASN A 52 9.80 16.50 -5.28
CA ASN A 52 10.27 17.84 -5.64
C ASN A 52 9.31 18.60 -6.56
N GLU A 53 8.58 17.89 -7.43
CA GLU A 53 7.56 18.51 -8.29
C GLU A 53 6.32 18.93 -7.48
N GLN A 54 6.07 18.26 -6.35
CA GLN A 54 4.95 18.51 -5.44
C GLN A 54 5.29 19.43 -4.25
N ALA A 55 6.47 20.08 -4.27
CA ALA A 55 6.92 20.91 -3.14
C ALA A 55 5.92 22.02 -2.74
N GLY A 56 5.22 22.60 -3.72
CA GLY A 56 4.16 23.59 -3.46
C GLY A 56 2.93 22.99 -2.76
N GLU A 57 2.53 21.78 -3.14
CA GLU A 57 1.42 21.06 -2.50
C GLU A 57 1.79 20.61 -1.09
N VAL A 58 3.04 20.18 -0.87
CA VAL A 58 3.56 19.89 0.48
C VAL A 58 3.48 21.13 1.37
N GLN A 59 3.93 22.29 0.87
CA GLN A 59 3.84 23.54 1.61
C GLN A 59 2.40 23.91 1.96
N ALA A 60 1.47 23.75 1.01
CA ALA A 60 0.05 24.02 1.23
C ALA A 60 -0.54 23.06 2.28
N ALA A 61 -0.25 21.77 2.17
CA ALA A 61 -0.69 20.73 3.11
C ALA A 61 -0.18 21.00 4.54
N LEU A 62 1.10 21.31 4.71
CA LEU A 62 1.67 21.64 6.02
C LEU A 62 1.11 22.95 6.59
N ALA A 63 0.88 23.96 5.75
CA ALA A 63 0.25 25.21 6.18
C ALA A 63 -1.20 25.01 6.63
N GLN A 64 -1.93 24.13 5.95
CA GLN A 64 -3.28 23.75 6.35
C GLN A 64 -3.30 23.09 7.73
N LEU A 65 -2.41 22.11 7.95
CA LEU A 65 -2.29 21.43 9.24
C LEU A 65 -1.81 22.37 10.35
N ALA A 66 -1.00 23.39 10.01
CA ALA A 66 -0.60 24.42 10.96
C ALA A 66 -1.81 25.22 11.49
N GLY A 67 -2.84 25.43 10.67
CA GLY A 67 -4.09 26.06 11.11
C GLY A 67 -4.77 25.32 12.27
N LEU A 68 -4.64 23.98 12.34
CA LEU A 68 -5.17 23.17 13.44
C LEU A 68 -4.42 23.39 14.75
N THR A 69 -3.12 23.71 14.68
CA THR A 69 -2.30 23.97 15.87
C THR A 69 -2.70 25.25 16.60
N GLU A 70 -3.28 26.22 15.88
CA GLU A 70 -3.88 27.42 16.49
C GLU A 70 -5.09 27.08 17.38
N GLY A 71 -5.79 25.98 17.05
CA GLY A 71 -6.89 25.40 17.83
C GLY A 71 -6.45 24.54 19.02
N GLY A 72 -5.14 24.39 19.25
CA GLY A 72 -4.58 23.59 20.34
C GLY A 72 -4.22 22.15 19.98
N SER A 73 -4.40 21.74 18.72
CA SER A 73 -3.93 20.44 18.23
C SER A 73 -2.40 20.38 18.17
N GLU A 74 -1.84 19.19 18.36
CA GLU A 74 -0.41 18.93 18.20
C GLU A 74 -0.15 18.21 16.87
N VAL A 75 0.83 18.68 16.11
CA VAL A 75 1.25 18.04 14.85
C VAL A 75 2.75 17.74 14.91
N ASP A 76 3.07 16.45 14.90
CA ASP A 76 4.43 15.92 14.83
C ASP A 76 4.73 15.53 13.37
N VAL A 77 5.86 15.98 12.82
CA VAL A 77 6.27 15.73 11.43
C VAL A 77 7.45 14.77 11.41
N TYR A 78 7.25 13.63 10.79
CA TYR A 78 8.22 12.57 10.54
C TYR A 78 8.87 12.83 9.20
N LEU A 79 10.09 13.31 9.26
CA LEU A 79 10.93 13.59 8.11
C LEU A 79 11.64 12.30 7.67
N THR A 80 11.10 11.60 6.68
CA THR A 80 11.65 10.32 6.20
C THR A 80 12.96 10.52 5.45
N ALA A 81 13.83 9.52 5.44
CA ALA A 81 15.09 9.61 4.70
C ALA A 81 15.33 8.35 3.88
N SER A 82 15.64 8.52 2.59
CA SER A 82 16.21 7.46 1.76
C SER A 82 17.61 7.09 2.28
N GLU A 83 17.99 5.82 2.16
CA GLU A 83 19.30 5.30 2.61
C GLU A 83 20.50 6.07 2.04
N PHE A 84 20.34 6.70 0.87
CA PHE A 84 21.39 7.44 0.18
C PHE A 84 21.52 8.90 0.60
N ARG A 85 20.61 9.41 1.45
CA ARG A 85 20.54 10.83 1.83
C ARG A 85 21.68 11.26 2.77
N GLY A 86 22.24 10.32 3.52
CA GLY A 86 23.29 10.60 4.53
C GLY A 86 22.80 11.36 5.78
N GLU A 87 21.49 11.60 5.88
CA GLU A 87 20.80 12.09 7.06
C GLU A 87 19.87 10.98 7.57
N GLU A 88 19.78 10.82 8.89
CA GLU A 88 18.84 9.88 9.50
C GLU A 88 17.40 10.43 9.45
N PRO A 89 16.38 9.56 9.40
CA PRO A 89 14.99 9.95 9.64
C PRO A 89 14.85 10.64 11.00
N ALA A 90 13.94 11.62 11.10
CA ALA A 90 13.74 12.39 12.33
C ALA A 90 12.28 12.77 12.54
N VAL A 91 11.91 12.99 13.80
CA VAL A 91 10.62 13.58 14.19
C VAL A 91 10.86 14.99 14.74
N VAL A 92 10.09 15.96 14.24
CA VAL A 92 10.14 17.37 14.66
C VAL A 92 8.73 17.90 14.86
N LYS A 93 8.57 19.01 15.58
CA LYS A 93 7.27 19.68 15.63
C LYS A 93 7.00 20.39 14.31
N LEU A 94 5.74 20.47 13.88
CA LEU A 94 5.38 21.17 12.63
C LEU A 94 5.94 22.60 12.55
N ALA A 95 5.94 23.33 13.67
CA ALA A 95 6.48 24.69 13.75
C ALA A 95 8.01 24.79 13.53
N GLU A 96 8.73 23.67 13.60
CA GLU A 96 10.18 23.58 13.40
C GLU A 96 10.54 23.19 11.94
N VAL A 97 9.55 22.84 11.12
CA VAL A 97 9.77 22.46 9.73
C VAL A 97 10.02 23.70 8.88
N ASP A 98 11.20 23.76 8.26
CA ASP A 98 11.51 24.74 7.22
C ASP A 98 10.94 24.25 5.88
N THR A 99 9.68 24.60 5.61
CA THR A 99 8.97 24.14 4.40
C THR A 99 9.57 24.67 3.10
N GLU A 100 10.30 25.78 3.13
CA GLU A 100 10.90 26.39 1.95
C GLU A 100 12.20 25.69 1.53
N ASN A 101 12.87 25.02 2.47
CA ASN A 101 14.17 24.39 2.26
C ASN A 101 14.16 22.87 2.45
N ILE A 102 13.01 22.22 2.20
CA ILE A 102 12.93 20.76 2.18
C ILE A 102 13.78 20.23 1.03
N VAL A 103 14.78 19.41 1.35
CA VAL A 103 15.60 18.71 0.35
C VAL A 103 14.93 17.37 0.01
N TYR A 104 14.57 17.25 -1.27
CA TYR A 104 13.98 16.05 -1.89
C TYR A 104 15.07 15.23 -2.58
N PHE A 105 15.32 14.00 -2.11
CA PHE A 105 16.40 13.16 -2.60
C PHE A 105 16.17 11.67 -2.34
N GLY A 106 16.65 10.84 -3.27
CA GLY A 106 16.53 9.38 -3.19
C GLY A 106 15.18 8.88 -3.69
N GLY A 107 14.90 7.62 -3.43
CA GLY A 107 13.60 6.98 -3.63
C GLY A 107 13.18 6.30 -2.35
N GLN A 108 11.88 6.27 -2.10
CA GLN A 108 11.26 5.49 -1.04
C GLN A 108 9.92 4.96 -1.54
N ASN A 109 9.55 3.75 -1.14
CA ASN A 109 8.21 3.21 -1.36
C ASN A 109 7.33 3.41 -0.11
N ALA A 110 6.01 3.21 -0.26
CA ALA A 110 5.06 3.42 0.83
C ALA A 110 5.33 2.54 2.06
N ALA A 111 5.77 1.30 1.85
CA ALA A 111 6.12 0.37 2.93
C ALA A 111 7.27 0.92 3.80
N GLU A 112 8.32 1.45 3.16
CA GLU A 112 9.46 2.07 3.85
C GLU A 112 9.06 3.31 4.67
N LEU A 113 8.15 4.13 4.15
CA LEU A 113 7.65 5.31 4.88
C LEU A 113 6.96 4.88 6.19
N LEU A 114 6.12 3.83 6.14
CA LEU A 114 5.42 3.31 7.31
C LEU A 114 6.36 2.65 8.31
N VAL A 115 7.35 1.88 7.83
CA VAL A 115 8.36 1.27 8.70
C VAL A 115 9.24 2.33 9.39
N GLN A 116 9.64 3.38 8.68
CA GLN A 116 10.38 4.49 9.30
C GLN A 116 9.54 5.24 10.31
N PHE A 117 8.25 5.46 10.02
CA PHE A 117 7.33 6.06 10.97
C PHE A 117 7.27 5.24 12.27
N ASP A 118 7.02 3.93 12.18
CA ASP A 118 6.92 3.06 13.35
C ASP A 118 8.20 3.06 14.20
N ALA A 119 9.37 2.96 13.55
CA ALA A 119 10.67 3.00 14.22
C ALA A 119 10.90 4.31 14.99
N LEU A 120 10.41 5.44 14.46
CA LEU A 120 10.52 6.76 15.11
C LEU A 120 9.42 7.02 16.13
N ASN A 121 8.24 6.42 15.98
CA ASN A 121 7.05 6.71 16.78
C ASN A 121 7.25 6.39 18.28
N GLN A 122 8.00 5.33 18.58
CA GLN A 122 8.31 4.89 19.95
C GLN A 122 7.07 4.77 20.87
N GLY A 123 5.92 4.40 20.29
CA GLY A 123 4.66 4.22 21.02
C GLY A 123 3.91 5.52 21.35
N THR A 124 4.18 6.61 20.64
CA THR A 124 3.35 7.81 20.73
C THR A 124 1.98 7.54 20.13
N ALA A 125 0.93 7.81 20.92
CA ALA A 125 -0.45 7.69 20.45
C ALA A 125 -0.86 8.92 19.64
N TYR A 126 -1.44 8.69 18.46
CA TYR A 126 -1.99 9.71 17.57
C TYR A 126 -3.46 9.41 17.29
N ASP A 127 -4.22 10.45 16.98
CA ASP A 127 -5.60 10.30 16.51
C ASP A 127 -5.65 9.93 15.02
N ALA A 128 -4.67 10.39 14.23
CA ALA A 128 -4.50 10.01 12.82
C ALA A 128 -3.06 10.21 12.34
N ILE A 129 -2.68 9.46 11.31
CA ILE A 129 -1.38 9.54 10.63
C ILE A 129 -1.63 9.91 9.16
N PHE A 130 -1.07 11.03 8.70
CA PHE A 130 -1.12 11.45 7.31
C PHE A 130 0.24 11.23 6.64
N VAL A 131 0.30 10.38 5.62
CA VAL A 131 1.49 10.15 4.82
C VAL A 131 1.40 11.01 3.56
N LEU A 132 2.18 12.08 3.49
CA LEU A 132 2.25 12.97 2.34
C LEU A 132 3.24 12.39 1.34
N THR A 133 2.73 11.93 0.20
CA THR A 133 3.50 11.28 -0.87
C THR A 133 2.92 11.71 -2.22
N ASP A 134 3.58 11.35 -3.32
CA ASP A 134 3.02 11.46 -4.66
C ASP A 134 2.60 10.09 -5.19
N GLY A 135 2.18 10.02 -6.45
CA GLY A 135 1.81 8.76 -7.11
C GLY A 135 2.99 7.88 -7.54
N SER A 136 4.23 8.30 -7.27
CA SER A 136 5.44 7.53 -7.57
C SER A 136 5.82 6.65 -6.37
N GLY A 137 6.56 5.56 -6.60
CA GLY A 137 6.94 4.63 -5.54
C GLY A 137 6.23 3.28 -5.56
N TYR A 138 5.52 2.95 -6.65
CA TYR A 138 5.12 1.57 -6.91
C TYR A 138 6.33 0.72 -7.28
N GLU A 139 6.91 0.04 -6.30
CA GLU A 139 7.90 -1.01 -6.47
C GLU A 139 7.42 -2.23 -5.67
N LEU A 140 7.17 -3.35 -6.36
CA LEU A 140 6.72 -4.61 -5.75
C LEU A 140 7.88 -5.48 -5.25
N ASP A 141 9.12 -5.00 -5.36
CA ASP A 141 10.29 -5.89 -5.44
C ASP A 141 10.98 -6.15 -4.09
N ASP A 142 10.53 -5.57 -2.98
CA ASP A 142 11.12 -5.84 -1.66
C ASP A 142 10.31 -6.89 -0.87
N GLU A 143 10.41 -8.14 -1.33
CA GLU A 143 9.96 -9.33 -0.61
C GLU A 143 10.70 -9.44 0.76
N GLY A 144 10.17 -8.79 1.80
CA GLY A 144 10.69 -8.96 3.15
C GLY A 144 10.48 -7.81 4.12
N LEU A 145 10.00 -6.64 3.67
CA LEU A 145 9.70 -5.54 4.58
C LEU A 145 8.43 -5.85 5.38
N GLN A 146 8.56 -5.96 6.71
CA GLN A 146 7.41 -6.12 7.59
C GLN A 146 6.81 -4.75 7.86
N VAL A 147 5.65 -4.47 7.25
CA VAL A 147 4.92 -3.22 7.50
C VAL A 147 4.06 -3.40 8.75
N PRO A 148 4.31 -2.64 9.83
CA PRO A 148 3.47 -2.68 11.02
C PRO A 148 2.12 -2.02 10.72
N VAL A 149 1.05 -2.54 11.33
CA VAL A 149 -0.28 -1.92 11.32
C VAL A 149 -0.33 -0.89 12.44
N PRO A 150 -0.42 0.43 12.15
CA PRO A 150 -0.50 1.42 13.21
C PRO A 150 -1.84 1.37 13.93
N GLU A 151 -1.85 1.72 15.23
CA GLU A 151 -3.08 1.79 16.04
C GLU A 151 -4.01 2.93 15.61
N ALA A 152 -3.44 3.97 14.98
CA ALA A 152 -4.17 5.13 14.47
C ALA A 152 -4.41 5.00 12.96
N PRO A 153 -5.53 5.52 12.42
CA PRO A 153 -5.83 5.44 11.00
C PRO A 153 -4.76 6.12 10.13
N VAL A 154 -4.26 5.37 9.15
CA VAL A 154 -3.24 5.81 8.19
C VAL A 154 -3.87 6.31 6.91
N TRP A 155 -3.68 7.59 6.62
CA TRP A 155 -4.13 8.23 5.40
C TRP A 155 -2.97 8.47 4.44
N MET A 156 -2.92 7.72 3.34
CA MET A 156 -2.01 7.98 2.23
C MET A 156 -2.56 9.16 1.41
N VAL A 157 -1.89 10.30 1.49
CA VAL A 157 -2.28 11.54 0.81
C VAL A 157 -1.40 11.73 -0.42
N HIS A 158 -1.96 11.48 -1.60
CA HIS A 158 -1.27 11.60 -2.87
C HIS A 158 -1.38 13.01 -3.43
N LEU A 159 -0.33 13.80 -3.21
CA LEU A 159 -0.21 15.17 -3.68
C LEU A 159 0.00 15.21 -5.19
N GLY A 160 -0.60 16.21 -5.85
CA GLY A 160 -0.55 16.38 -7.31
C GLY A 160 -1.63 15.60 -8.08
N GLY A 161 -2.47 14.81 -7.39
CA GLY A 161 -3.62 14.12 -7.97
C GLY A 161 -3.29 12.84 -8.75
N ASP A 162 -2.03 12.43 -8.76
CA ASP A 162 -1.59 11.16 -9.31
C ASP A 162 -1.58 10.08 -8.23
N TYR A 163 -2.23 8.95 -8.51
CA TYR A 163 -2.28 7.80 -7.61
C TYR A 163 -1.35 6.69 -8.12
N PRO A 164 -0.73 5.91 -7.22
CA PRO A 164 0.05 4.75 -7.62
C PRO A 164 -0.86 3.68 -8.23
N LEU A 165 -0.29 2.77 -9.02
CA LEU A 165 -1.03 1.65 -9.62
C LEU A 165 -1.63 0.71 -8.57
N GLY A 166 -1.04 0.67 -7.38
CA GLY A 166 -1.47 -0.09 -6.24
C GLY A 166 -0.47 0.08 -5.10
N TYR A 167 -0.62 -0.74 -4.07
CA TYR A 167 0.38 -0.97 -3.04
C TYR A 167 0.68 -2.45 -2.98
N ASP A 168 1.82 -2.81 -2.37
CA ASP A 168 2.04 -4.18 -1.93
C ASP A 168 0.99 -4.57 -0.87
N ASP A 169 0.81 -5.88 -0.68
CA ASP A 169 -0.23 -6.43 0.18
C ASP A 169 -0.09 -5.96 1.63
N ALA A 170 1.14 -5.85 2.16
CA ALA A 170 1.38 -5.47 3.55
C ALA A 170 1.08 -3.99 3.80
N THR A 171 1.45 -3.11 2.88
CA THR A 171 1.07 -1.69 2.93
C THR A 171 -0.44 -1.53 2.81
N LEU A 172 -1.09 -2.24 1.88
CA LEU A 172 -2.54 -2.16 1.70
C LEU A 172 -3.28 -2.66 2.94
N GLU A 173 -2.80 -3.73 3.56
CA GLU A 173 -3.29 -4.24 4.85
C GLU A 173 -3.12 -3.18 5.94
N ALA A 174 -1.95 -2.57 6.10
CA ALA A 174 -1.71 -1.55 7.12
C ALA A 174 -2.67 -0.34 6.98
N ILE A 175 -2.92 0.11 5.74
CA ILE A 175 -3.87 1.20 5.46
C ILE A 175 -5.30 0.79 5.85
N GLN A 176 -5.75 -0.40 5.42
CA GLN A 176 -7.14 -0.82 5.64
C GLN A 176 -7.41 -1.25 7.09
N ALA A 177 -6.47 -1.99 7.70
CA ALA A 177 -6.59 -2.48 9.06
C ALA A 177 -6.48 -1.36 10.10
N SER A 178 -5.71 -0.30 9.84
CA SER A 178 -5.69 0.87 10.73
C SER A 178 -7.00 1.68 10.70
N GLY A 179 -7.93 1.37 9.78
CA GLY A 179 -9.14 2.17 9.54
C GLY A 179 -8.88 3.45 8.75
N GLY A 180 -7.70 3.53 8.12
CA GLY A 180 -7.30 4.63 7.27
C GLY A 180 -7.74 4.47 5.81
N GLY A 181 -7.04 5.14 4.90
CA GLY A 181 -7.40 5.14 3.49
C GLY A 181 -6.45 5.91 2.61
N VAL A 182 -6.90 6.17 1.39
CA VAL A 182 -6.16 6.92 0.36
C VAL A 182 -6.97 8.13 -0.03
N ALA A 183 -6.32 9.29 -0.15
CA ALA A 183 -6.95 10.57 -0.48
C ALA A 183 -6.03 11.39 -1.42
N GLY A 184 -6.63 12.31 -2.18
CA GLY A 184 -5.88 13.20 -3.08
C GLY A 184 -5.45 14.52 -2.44
N SER A 185 -5.87 14.78 -1.20
CA SER A 185 -5.55 16.01 -0.46
C SER A 185 -5.68 15.81 1.05
N VAL A 186 -5.05 16.69 1.82
CA VAL A 186 -5.20 16.72 3.28
C VAL A 186 -6.63 17.07 3.68
N ASP A 187 -7.30 17.95 2.95
CA ASP A 187 -8.73 18.28 3.16
C ASP A 187 -9.61 17.04 3.09
N GLU A 188 -9.46 16.24 2.03
CA GLU A 188 -10.22 15.02 1.84
C GLU A 188 -9.91 14.00 2.94
N ALA A 189 -8.61 13.76 3.22
CA ALA A 189 -8.20 12.83 4.27
C ALA A 189 -8.72 13.25 5.64
N MET A 190 -8.66 14.53 5.97
CA MET A 190 -9.17 15.09 7.23
C MET A 190 -10.69 14.95 7.33
N ALA A 191 -11.43 15.28 6.27
CA ALA A 191 -12.89 15.16 6.26
C ALA A 191 -13.32 13.70 6.50
N ARG A 192 -12.66 12.75 5.85
CA ARG A 192 -12.90 11.32 6.02
C ARG A 192 -12.56 10.84 7.43
N PHE A 193 -11.39 11.25 7.93
CA PHE A 193 -10.99 10.98 9.31
C PHE A 193 -12.03 11.49 10.30
N LEU A 194 -12.45 12.75 10.22
CA LEU A 194 -13.37 13.34 11.19
C LEU A 194 -14.74 12.66 11.18
N ILE A 195 -15.25 12.29 10.01
CA ILE A 195 -16.52 11.54 9.86
C ILE A 195 -16.40 10.15 10.50
N GLY A 196 -15.31 9.43 10.22
CA GLY A 196 -15.06 8.12 10.82
C GLY A 196 -14.83 8.19 12.33
N PHE A 197 -14.10 9.21 12.79
CA PHE A 197 -13.79 9.44 14.19
C PHE A 197 -15.04 9.77 15.00
N GLU A 198 -15.91 10.66 14.52
CA GLU A 198 -17.20 10.94 15.18
C GLU A 198 -18.07 9.67 15.24
N ALA A 199 -18.10 8.89 14.15
CA ALA A 199 -18.84 7.63 14.12
C ALA A 199 -18.29 6.60 15.10
N SER A 200 -16.97 6.55 15.33
CA SER A 200 -16.35 5.61 16.27
C SER A 200 -16.82 5.77 17.72
N LEU A 201 -17.46 6.90 18.05
CA LEU A 201 -18.12 7.10 19.34
C LEU A 201 -19.38 6.23 19.52
N ASP A 202 -19.97 5.76 18.41
CA ASP A 202 -21.02 4.75 18.36
C ASP A 202 -20.47 3.44 17.77
N PRO A 203 -20.26 2.39 18.57
CA PRO A 203 -19.69 1.14 18.08
C PRO A 203 -20.61 0.36 17.12
N THR A 204 -21.88 0.76 16.98
CA THR A 204 -22.84 0.09 16.08
C THR A 204 -22.88 0.70 14.68
N THR A 205 -22.22 1.83 14.46
CA THR A 205 -22.26 2.55 13.19
C THR A 205 -20.86 2.91 12.72
N THR A 206 -20.50 2.55 11.49
CA THR A 206 -19.30 3.08 10.83
C THR A 206 -19.67 4.07 9.76
N ARG A 207 -18.87 5.13 9.57
CA ARG A 207 -19.08 6.14 8.54
C ARG A 207 -17.79 6.43 7.76
N ASP A 208 -17.90 6.63 6.46
CA ASP A 208 -16.80 7.07 5.58
C ASP A 208 -17.35 8.03 4.52
N LEU A 209 -16.52 8.97 4.04
CA LEU A 209 -16.87 9.92 3.00
C LEU A 209 -16.05 9.62 1.75
N VAL A 210 -16.69 9.24 0.64
CA VAL A 210 -15.96 8.98 -0.61
C VAL A 210 -16.72 9.61 -1.76
N ASP A 211 -16.02 10.40 -2.57
CA ASP A 211 -16.56 11.09 -3.75
C ASP A 211 -17.81 11.94 -3.42
N GLY A 212 -17.80 12.61 -2.27
CA GLY A 212 -18.93 13.42 -1.79
C GLY A 212 -20.15 12.60 -1.33
N THR A 213 -19.98 11.30 -1.13
CA THR A 213 -21.02 10.39 -0.64
C THR A 213 -20.63 9.86 0.74
N LEU A 214 -21.49 10.07 1.73
CA LEU A 214 -21.41 9.48 3.06
C LEU A 214 -21.91 8.05 2.99
N TRP A 215 -21.02 7.13 3.28
CA TRP A 215 -21.32 5.72 3.43
C TRP A 215 -21.47 5.42 4.91
N GLN A 216 -22.54 4.74 5.27
CA GLN A 216 -22.83 4.31 6.62
C GLN A 216 -23.08 2.81 6.63
N THR A 217 -22.52 2.10 7.60
CA THR A 217 -22.79 0.68 7.85
C THR A 217 -23.26 0.54 9.28
N MET A 218 -24.38 -0.16 9.47
CA MET A 218 -25.02 -0.37 10.78
C MET A 218 -25.84 -1.65 10.76
N ALA A 219 -26.30 -2.12 11.93
CA ALA A 219 -27.21 -3.25 11.98
C ALA A 219 -28.57 -2.87 11.38
N THR A 220 -29.18 -3.77 10.60
CA THR A 220 -30.47 -3.54 9.93
C THR A 220 -31.59 -3.19 10.91
N ALA A 221 -31.49 -3.68 12.15
CA ALA A 221 -32.44 -3.37 13.23
C ALA A 221 -32.44 -1.89 13.64
N ASP A 222 -31.33 -1.17 13.45
CA ASP A 222 -31.17 0.22 13.90
C ASP A 222 -31.65 1.25 12.85
N VAL A 223 -31.82 0.80 11.60
CA VAL A 223 -32.18 1.65 10.46
C VAL A 223 -33.63 2.14 10.50
N GLU A 224 -34.52 1.44 11.22
CA GLU A 224 -35.94 1.83 11.33
C GLU A 224 -36.15 3.20 12.02
N SER A 225 -35.09 3.78 12.59
CA SER A 225 -35.06 5.07 13.29
C SER A 225 -34.92 6.30 12.39
N GLU A 226 -34.36 6.16 11.18
CA GLU A 226 -33.96 7.28 10.31
C GLU A 226 -34.91 7.45 9.13
N ALA A 227 -36.16 7.86 9.41
CA ALA A 227 -37.19 8.05 8.39
C ALA A 227 -37.42 9.55 8.08
N ASP A 228 -36.66 10.09 7.12
CA ASP A 228 -37.08 11.29 6.35
C ASP A 228 -36.34 11.48 5.01
N ILE A 229 -35.46 10.54 4.59
CA ILE A 229 -34.73 10.62 3.32
C ILE A 229 -35.38 9.71 2.27
N GLN A 230 -35.59 10.20 1.05
CA GLN A 230 -36.00 9.35 -0.07
C GLN A 230 -34.83 8.41 -0.44
N LEU A 231 -34.98 7.14 -0.08
CA LEU A 231 -33.97 6.10 -0.30
C LEU A 231 -34.36 5.21 -1.48
N VAL A 232 -33.40 4.94 -2.37
CA VAL A 232 -33.48 3.87 -3.36
C VAL A 232 -32.97 2.59 -2.70
N THR A 233 -33.87 1.64 -2.45
CA THR A 233 -33.51 0.33 -1.90
C THR A 233 -33.11 -0.62 -3.03
N HIS A 234 -31.91 -1.17 -2.93
CA HIS A 234 -31.39 -2.18 -3.85
C HIS A 234 -31.50 -3.58 -3.26
N SER A 235 -31.58 -4.58 -4.13
CA SER A 235 -31.44 -5.99 -3.74
C SER A 235 -29.96 -6.32 -3.49
N PRO A 236 -29.63 -7.28 -2.61
CA PRO A 236 -28.27 -7.82 -2.48
C PRO A 236 -27.68 -8.44 -3.75
N ASP A 237 -28.51 -8.67 -4.78
CA ASP A 237 -28.10 -9.20 -6.10
C ASP A 237 -27.86 -8.09 -7.15
N ASP A 238 -27.94 -6.81 -6.78
CA ASP A 238 -27.76 -5.67 -7.68
C ASP A 238 -26.27 -5.27 -7.80
N ASP A 239 -25.89 -4.58 -8.88
CA ASP A 239 -24.53 -4.09 -9.12
C ASP A 239 -24.06 -3.13 -8.01
N PHE A 240 -24.99 -2.38 -7.39
CA PHE A 240 -24.69 -1.51 -6.25
C PHE A 240 -24.34 -2.32 -4.98
N ALA A 241 -24.85 -3.55 -4.84
CA ALA A 241 -24.59 -4.39 -3.67
C ALA A 241 -23.10 -4.74 -3.53
N ALA A 242 -22.37 -4.92 -4.63
CA ALA A 242 -20.93 -5.15 -4.56
C ALA A 242 -20.16 -3.95 -3.95
N LEU A 243 -20.55 -2.72 -4.30
CA LEU A 243 -19.97 -1.51 -3.71
C LEU A 243 -20.32 -1.40 -2.22
N ALA A 244 -21.57 -1.69 -1.87
CA ALA A 244 -22.04 -1.68 -0.50
C ALA A 244 -21.36 -2.76 0.37
N ALA A 245 -21.23 -3.99 -0.14
CA ALA A 245 -20.56 -5.09 0.55
C ALA A 245 -19.08 -4.79 0.79
N ARG A 246 -18.41 -4.13 -0.16
CA ARG A 246 -17.04 -3.64 0.07
C ARG A 246 -16.95 -2.70 1.27
N ARG A 247 -17.98 -1.87 1.53
CA ARG A 247 -18.01 -0.99 2.71
C ARG A 247 -18.14 -1.77 4.00
N ILE A 248 -18.97 -2.80 4.03
CA ILE A 248 -19.06 -3.72 5.18
C ILE A 248 -17.70 -4.34 5.46
N ILE A 249 -17.03 -4.86 4.42
CA ILE A 249 -15.73 -5.52 4.59
C ILE A 249 -14.71 -4.54 5.20
N LEU A 250 -14.61 -3.33 4.66
CA LEU A 250 -13.69 -2.31 5.18
C LEU A 250 -14.05 -1.85 6.61
N ALA A 251 -15.35 -1.70 6.90
CA ALA A 251 -15.84 -1.35 8.22
C ALA A 251 -15.50 -2.40 9.27
N GLU A 252 -15.66 -3.69 8.93
CA GLU A 252 -15.32 -4.78 9.82
C GLU A 252 -13.81 -4.92 10.02
N MET A 253 -13.02 -4.68 8.97
CA MET A 253 -11.56 -4.67 9.08
C MET A 253 -11.06 -3.63 10.07
N GLY A 254 -11.61 -2.40 10.02
CA GLY A 254 -11.27 -1.38 11.00
C GLY A 254 -11.74 -1.74 12.41
N ARG A 255 -12.96 -2.27 12.57
CA ARG A 255 -13.49 -2.71 13.89
C ARG A 255 -12.65 -3.83 14.51
N GLN A 256 -12.17 -4.75 13.69
CA GLN A 256 -11.45 -5.94 14.12
C GLN A 256 -9.94 -5.84 13.94
N ALA A 257 -9.37 -4.66 13.70
CA ALA A 257 -7.95 -4.45 13.44
C ALA A 257 -7.01 -5.25 14.37
N ALA A 258 -7.32 -5.25 15.68
CA ALA A 258 -6.54 -5.96 16.70
C ALA A 258 -6.75 -7.50 16.71
N ASN A 259 -7.82 -7.99 16.09
CA ASN A 259 -8.29 -9.37 16.10
C ASN A 259 -8.40 -9.98 14.68
N LEU A 260 -7.85 -9.34 13.64
CA LEU A 260 -7.93 -9.83 12.25
C LEU A 260 -7.35 -11.25 12.05
N ALA A 261 -6.54 -11.75 12.99
CA ALA A 261 -6.05 -13.13 12.99
C ALA A 261 -7.11 -14.17 13.43
N GLU A 262 -8.30 -13.75 13.87
CA GLU A 262 -9.38 -14.64 14.25
C GLU A 262 -10.07 -15.23 13.01
N LEU A 263 -9.98 -16.57 12.88
CA LEU A 263 -10.47 -17.32 11.71
C LEU A 263 -11.95 -17.09 11.40
N GLU A 264 -12.80 -16.96 12.42
CA GLU A 264 -14.25 -16.84 12.23
C GLU A 264 -14.64 -15.54 11.52
N THR A 265 -13.98 -14.42 11.85
CA THR A 265 -14.19 -13.14 11.18
C THR A 265 -13.71 -13.20 9.73
N LEU A 266 -12.52 -13.76 9.51
CA LEU A 266 -11.97 -13.90 8.16
C LEU A 266 -12.87 -14.75 7.26
N ASP A 267 -13.43 -15.83 7.78
CA ASP A 267 -14.37 -16.69 7.05
C ASP A 267 -15.65 -15.94 6.66
N GLN A 268 -16.19 -15.11 7.55
CA GLN A 268 -17.39 -14.30 7.26
C GLN A 268 -17.13 -13.25 6.18
N LEU A 269 -16.03 -12.51 6.30
CA LEU A 269 -15.63 -11.49 5.32
C LEU A 269 -15.33 -12.12 3.96
N HIS A 270 -14.69 -13.29 3.95
CA HIS A 270 -14.39 -14.03 2.74
C HIS A 270 -15.64 -14.57 2.06
N ALA A 271 -16.61 -15.09 2.82
CA ALA A 271 -17.88 -15.55 2.26
C ALA A 271 -18.63 -14.42 1.57
N MET A 272 -18.70 -13.23 2.20
CA MET A 272 -19.29 -12.04 1.59
C MET A 272 -18.53 -11.60 0.32
N ALA A 273 -17.20 -11.62 0.37
CA ALA A 273 -16.36 -11.26 -0.78
C ALA A 273 -16.58 -12.21 -1.97
N ILE A 274 -16.69 -13.53 -1.74
CA ILE A 274 -17.00 -14.51 -2.78
C ILE A 274 -18.39 -14.26 -3.37
N GLU A 275 -19.41 -14.09 -2.52
CA GLU A 275 -20.79 -13.91 -2.94
C GLU A 275 -20.95 -12.68 -3.85
N GLN A 276 -20.22 -11.61 -3.54
CA GLN A 276 -20.30 -10.33 -4.23
C GLN A 276 -19.19 -10.13 -5.30
N GLY A 277 -18.34 -11.14 -5.54
CA GLY A 277 -17.27 -11.08 -6.53
C GLY A 277 -16.18 -10.05 -6.23
N ILE A 278 -15.93 -9.75 -4.94
CA ILE A 278 -14.96 -8.77 -4.48
C ILE A 278 -13.60 -9.45 -4.25
N VAL A 279 -12.54 -8.89 -4.85
CA VAL A 279 -11.17 -9.31 -4.55
C VAL A 279 -10.69 -8.54 -3.33
N THR A 280 -10.40 -9.26 -2.25
CA THR A 280 -9.82 -8.69 -1.03
C THR A 280 -8.34 -9.04 -0.91
N PRO A 281 -7.52 -8.23 -0.22
CA PRO A 281 -6.11 -8.54 0.01
C PRO A 281 -5.89 -9.88 0.70
N PHE A 282 -6.83 -10.36 1.51
CA PHE A 282 -6.73 -11.67 2.17
C PHE A 282 -7.22 -12.85 1.33
N SER A 283 -7.76 -12.62 0.14
CA SER A 283 -8.13 -13.72 -0.75
C SER A 283 -6.91 -14.57 -1.13
N SER A 284 -5.71 -13.99 -1.16
CA SER A 284 -4.42 -14.68 -1.29
C SER A 284 -3.99 -15.39 0.01
N MET A 285 -4.31 -14.83 1.18
CA MET A 285 -4.05 -15.46 2.49
C MET A 285 -4.95 -16.67 2.77
N ILE A 286 -6.20 -16.64 2.28
CA ILE A 286 -7.21 -17.71 2.42
C ILE A 286 -7.01 -18.84 1.39
N VAL A 287 -6.00 -18.75 0.51
CA VAL A 287 -5.58 -19.86 -0.37
C VAL A 287 -4.81 -20.95 0.37
N LEU A 288 -4.71 -20.90 1.70
CA LEU A 288 -4.12 -21.98 2.49
C LEU A 288 -5.14 -22.57 3.47
N VAL A 289 -5.60 -23.76 3.09
CA VAL A 289 -6.36 -24.73 3.88
C VAL A 289 -7.89 -24.60 3.79
N GLU A 290 -8.44 -24.84 2.60
CA GLU A 290 -9.74 -25.53 2.57
C GLU A 290 -9.57 -26.91 3.22
N ALA A 291 -10.41 -27.29 4.18
CA ALA A 291 -10.48 -28.66 4.72
C ALA A 291 -10.64 -29.74 3.63
N ARG A 292 -11.07 -29.34 2.42
CA ARG A 292 -11.15 -30.17 1.22
C ARG A 292 -9.78 -30.44 0.59
N GLN A 293 -8.89 -29.44 0.57
CA GLN A 293 -7.50 -29.56 0.13
C GLN A 293 -6.67 -30.29 1.17
N GLU A 294 -6.91 -30.09 2.47
CA GLU A 294 -6.26 -30.86 3.54
C GLU A 294 -6.55 -32.36 3.39
N ARG A 295 -7.83 -32.74 3.19
CA ARG A 295 -8.23 -34.13 2.89
C ARG A 295 -7.76 -34.63 1.53
N LEU A 296 -7.44 -33.74 0.59
CA LEU A 296 -6.87 -34.11 -0.70
C LEU A 296 -5.37 -34.36 -0.55
N LEU A 297 -4.66 -33.49 0.16
CA LEU A 297 -3.26 -33.64 0.52
C LEU A 297 -3.05 -34.89 1.36
N GLU A 298 -3.87 -35.15 2.39
CA GLU A 298 -3.81 -36.39 3.20
C GLU A 298 -4.09 -37.65 2.36
N ARG A 299 -5.00 -37.58 1.37
CA ARG A 299 -5.24 -38.67 0.41
C ARG A 299 -4.07 -38.86 -0.55
N LEU A 300 -3.44 -37.78 -0.99
CA LEU A 300 -2.24 -37.82 -1.82
C LEU A 300 -1.00 -38.21 -0.98
N GLU A 301 -1.06 -37.99 0.33
CA GLU A 301 -0.02 -38.34 1.30
C GLU A 301 0.01 -39.84 1.58
N ASN A 302 -1.17 -40.42 1.74
CA ASN A 302 -1.40 -41.85 1.91
C ASN A 302 -1.39 -42.64 0.60
N ARG A 303 -1.07 -42.03 -0.56
CA ARG A 303 -0.66 -42.80 -1.74
C ARG A 303 0.81 -43.15 -1.55
N ASP A 304 1.07 -44.42 -1.22
CA ASP A 304 2.40 -45.02 -1.07
C ASP A 304 3.28 -44.92 -2.36
N ASP A 305 2.68 -44.51 -3.48
CA ASP A 305 3.24 -44.58 -4.83
C ASP A 305 3.67 -43.20 -5.36
N ARG A 306 4.60 -42.55 -4.65
CA ARG A 306 5.19 -41.26 -5.07
C ARG A 306 6.70 -41.17 -4.88
N PHE A 307 7.30 -42.19 -4.27
CA PHE A 307 8.74 -42.37 -4.20
C PHE A 307 9.25 -43.58 -5.01
N GLU A 308 8.35 -44.39 -5.58
CA GLU A 308 8.72 -45.41 -6.56
C GLU A 308 8.87 -44.76 -7.93
N ARG A 309 10.05 -44.18 -8.17
CA ARG A 309 10.51 -43.91 -9.53
C ARG A 309 10.73 -45.25 -10.23
N GLU A 310 10.02 -45.50 -11.32
CA GLU A 310 10.46 -46.48 -12.31
C GLU A 310 11.89 -46.12 -12.72
N TYR A 311 12.83 -47.04 -12.47
CA TYR A 311 14.19 -46.93 -12.98
C TYR A 311 14.12 -47.00 -14.50
N GLU A 312 14.07 -45.84 -15.16
CA GLU A 312 14.35 -45.74 -16.58
C GLU A 312 15.84 -46.05 -16.75
N ASP A 313 16.14 -47.11 -17.49
CA ASP A 313 17.49 -47.60 -17.77
C ASP A 313 18.22 -46.57 -18.65
N VAL A 314 18.73 -45.51 -18.00
CA VAL A 314 19.58 -44.50 -18.64
C VAL A 314 20.87 -45.20 -19.02
N GLY A 315 20.97 -45.55 -20.31
CA GLY A 315 22.18 -46.13 -20.90
C GLY A 315 23.43 -45.35 -20.49
N GLU A 316 24.46 -46.11 -20.15
CA GLU A 316 25.81 -45.69 -19.75
C GLU A 316 26.18 -44.27 -20.19
N THR A 317 26.07 -43.30 -19.27
CA THR A 317 26.81 -42.05 -19.38
C THR A 317 28.30 -42.35 -19.25
N ALA A 318 28.96 -42.51 -20.39
CA ALA A 318 30.41 -42.43 -20.49
C ALA A 318 30.89 -41.14 -19.81
N GLN A 319 31.89 -41.29 -18.92
CA GLN A 319 32.52 -40.18 -18.21
C GLN A 319 33.09 -39.16 -19.22
N LEU A 320 32.41 -38.02 -19.36
CA LEU A 320 32.97 -36.85 -20.03
C LEU A 320 33.88 -36.10 -19.04
N PRO A 321 35.04 -35.61 -19.48
CA PRO A 321 36.04 -35.03 -18.59
C PRO A 321 35.52 -33.74 -17.94
N ALA A 322 35.75 -33.61 -16.64
CA ALA A 322 35.54 -32.40 -15.87
C ALA A 322 36.34 -31.26 -16.49
N MET A 323 35.69 -30.43 -17.32
CA MET A 323 36.00 -29.04 -17.70
C MET A 323 35.16 -28.66 -18.93
N SER A 324 33.85 -28.54 -18.76
CA SER A 324 32.95 -27.94 -19.77
C SER A 324 32.01 -26.95 -19.10
N VAL A 325 32.56 -25.81 -18.71
CA VAL A 325 31.77 -24.62 -18.37
C VAL A 325 31.26 -24.03 -19.68
N THR A 326 29.98 -24.22 -19.97
CA THR A 326 29.30 -23.50 -21.06
C THR A 326 28.75 -22.18 -20.49
N GLY A 327 29.63 -21.22 -20.26
CA GLY A 327 29.25 -19.83 -20.07
C GLY A 327 29.24 -19.16 -21.44
N VAL A 328 28.07 -18.68 -21.88
CA VAL A 328 27.98 -17.80 -23.04
C VAL A 328 28.49 -16.43 -22.58
N PRO A 329 29.61 -15.91 -23.10
CA PRO A 329 30.21 -14.68 -22.57
C PRO A 329 29.34 -13.46 -22.93
N GLU A 330 29.11 -12.58 -21.97
CA GLU A 330 28.36 -11.34 -22.18
C GLU A 330 29.11 -10.37 -23.12
N PRO A 331 28.41 -9.45 -23.82
CA PRO A 331 28.99 -8.62 -24.89
C PRO A 331 30.22 -7.81 -24.47
N GLU A 332 30.29 -7.44 -23.20
CA GLU A 332 31.39 -6.68 -22.61
C GLU A 332 32.65 -7.54 -22.32
N GLU A 333 32.50 -8.83 -22.09
CA GLU A 333 33.64 -9.76 -21.95
C GLU A 333 34.37 -9.97 -23.27
N TRP A 334 33.65 -9.97 -24.39
CA TRP A 334 34.26 -9.99 -25.73
C TRP A 334 35.14 -8.77 -25.99
N LEU A 335 34.75 -7.62 -25.44
CA LEU A 335 35.49 -6.38 -25.55
C LEU A 335 36.80 -6.46 -24.75
N LEU A 336 36.75 -7.04 -23.55
CA LEU A 336 37.94 -7.30 -22.72
C LEU A 336 38.89 -8.32 -23.36
N ILE A 337 38.37 -9.43 -23.91
CA ILE A 337 39.18 -10.43 -24.63
C ILE A 337 39.85 -9.78 -25.86
N GLY A 338 39.11 -8.98 -26.62
CA GLY A 338 39.63 -8.25 -27.77
C GLY A 338 40.76 -7.29 -27.39
N LEU A 339 40.59 -6.54 -26.29
CA LEU A 339 41.58 -5.59 -25.79
C LEU A 339 42.84 -6.30 -25.28
N ALA A 340 42.68 -7.40 -24.54
CA ALA A 340 43.80 -8.22 -24.06
C ALA A 340 44.61 -8.82 -25.21
N ALA A 341 43.94 -9.35 -26.24
CA ALA A 341 44.60 -9.87 -27.44
C ALA A 341 45.35 -8.76 -28.20
N GLY A 342 44.75 -7.57 -28.33
CA GLY A 342 45.37 -6.40 -28.94
C GLY A 342 46.65 -5.96 -28.22
N MET A 343 46.61 -5.89 -26.89
CA MET A 343 47.79 -5.58 -26.07
C MET A 343 48.89 -6.63 -26.20
N LEU A 344 48.54 -7.92 -26.25
CA LEU A 344 49.50 -9.00 -26.41
C LEU A 344 50.22 -8.92 -27.77
N VAL A 345 49.47 -8.69 -28.85
CA VAL A 345 50.04 -8.53 -30.19
C VAL A 345 50.94 -7.30 -30.26
N TRP A 346 50.51 -6.17 -29.71
CA TRP A 346 51.32 -4.95 -29.64
C TRP A 346 52.62 -5.18 -28.86
N TYR A 347 52.56 -5.85 -27.71
CA TYR A 347 53.72 -6.20 -26.91
C TYR A 347 54.72 -7.08 -27.68
N LEU A 348 54.23 -8.10 -28.38
CA LEU A 348 55.08 -8.98 -29.21
C LEU A 348 55.71 -8.23 -30.39
N TYR A 349 54.97 -7.31 -31.01
CA TYR A 349 55.46 -6.50 -32.12
C TYR A 349 56.57 -5.54 -31.67
N ASN A 350 56.36 -4.83 -30.55
CA ASN A 350 57.36 -3.93 -29.99
C ASN A 350 58.61 -4.68 -29.51
N ARG A 351 58.44 -5.88 -28.93
CA ARG A 351 59.58 -6.71 -28.49
C ARG A 351 60.44 -7.19 -29.67
N ARG A 352 59.85 -7.40 -30.85
CA ARG A 352 60.60 -7.72 -32.08
C ARG A 352 61.39 -6.51 -32.60
N ASN A 353 60.80 -5.32 -32.61
CA ASN A 353 61.49 -4.09 -33.06
C ASN A 353 62.62 -3.64 -32.12
N GLN A 354 62.50 -3.89 -30.81
CA GLN A 354 63.59 -3.64 -29.86
C GLN A 354 64.77 -4.62 -29.99
N ARG A 355 64.54 -5.83 -30.51
CA ARG A 355 65.62 -6.80 -30.82
C ARG A 355 66.30 -6.53 -32.17
N ALA A 356 65.62 -5.87 -33.11
CA ALA A 356 66.17 -5.51 -34.42
C ALA A 356 67.04 -4.24 -34.40
N THR A 357 66.96 -3.42 -33.34
CA THR A 357 67.74 -2.17 -33.19
C THR A 357 68.92 -2.29 -32.21
N GLY A 358 69.12 -3.47 -31.59
CA GLY A 358 70.21 -3.74 -30.64
C GLY A 358 71.49 -4.36 -31.25
N HIS A 359 71.63 -4.41 -32.57
CA HIS A 359 72.81 -4.97 -33.25
C HIS A 359 73.35 -4.05 -34.36
N ALA A 360 73.42 -2.75 -34.08
CA ALA A 360 74.20 -1.80 -34.87
C ALA A 360 74.66 -0.60 -34.01
N SER A 361 75.54 -0.86 -33.05
CA SER A 361 76.55 0.11 -32.57
C SER A 361 77.61 -0.61 -31.72
N ARG A 362 78.68 -1.02 -32.39
CA ARG A 362 80.03 -1.09 -31.83
C ARG A 362 80.91 -0.24 -32.72
#